data_AF-A0A7S1JKQ7-F1
#
_entry.id   AF-A0A7S1JKQ7-F1
#
_cell.length_a   1.000
_cell.length_b   1.000
_cell.length_c   1.000
_cell.angle_alpha   90.00
_cell.angle_beta   90.00
_cell.angle_gamma   90.00
#
_symmetry.space_group_name_H-M   'P 1'
#
loop_
_entity.id
_entity.type
_entity.pdbx_description
1 polymer ?
#
loop_
_entity_poly.entity_id
_entity_poly.type
_entity_poly.pdbx_seq_one_letter_code
_entity_poly.pdbx_strand_id
1 'polypeptide(L)'
;RRNAVGFFHPYCDQGGGGERVLWCIVKAVCQHQDQAEAKTSRPVLIYTHSPASSADILGHVKKRFGIDVTAFGSHIEFVRVGWIWLVEARSYPRFTLLGQSAGSALLAL
;
A
#
# COMPACT_ATOMS: atom_id res chain seq x y z
N ARG A 1 -3.04 -17.35 -0.07
CA ARG A 1 -2.92 -16.73 -1.42
C ARG A 1 -1.51 -17.04 -1.93
N ARG A 2 -1.34 -17.93 -2.91
CA ARG A 2 0.00 -18.49 -3.22
C ARG A 2 0.87 -17.64 -4.15
N ASN A 3 0.33 -16.59 -4.81
CA ASN A 3 1.10 -15.66 -5.65
C ASN A 3 0.46 -14.26 -5.61
N ALA A 4 1.05 -13.30 -4.91
CA ALA A 4 0.59 -11.90 -4.83
C ALA A 4 1.79 -10.95 -4.71
N VAL A 5 1.60 -9.68 -5.08
CA VAL A 5 2.59 -8.62 -4.81
C VAL A 5 2.08 -7.80 -3.64
N GLY A 6 2.77 -7.83 -2.51
CA GLY A 6 2.36 -7.13 -1.29
C GLY A 6 3.16 -5.84 -1.07
N PHE A 7 2.47 -4.76 -0.74
CA PHE A 7 3.05 -3.51 -0.27
C PHE A 7 2.54 -3.20 1.13
N PHE A 8 3.45 -2.96 2.05
CA PHE A 8 3.10 -2.49 3.39
C PHE A 8 3.16 -0.97 3.44
N HIS A 9 1.99 -0.33 3.57
CA HIS A 9 1.89 1.12 3.68
C HIS A 9 0.68 1.52 4.55
N PRO A 10 0.87 1.62 5.87
CA PRO A 10 -0.21 1.86 6.84
C PRO A 10 -1.07 3.09 6.54
N TYR A 11 -0.48 4.12 5.94
CA TYR A 11 -1.13 5.41 5.64
C TYR A 11 -1.08 5.72 4.14
N CYS A 12 -1.73 4.89 3.32
CA CYS A 12 -1.66 4.97 1.85
C CYS A 12 -2.51 6.08 1.20
N ASP A 13 -3.10 6.97 1.99
CA ASP A 13 -4.09 7.99 1.59
C ASP A 13 -3.86 9.38 2.22
N GLN A 14 -2.68 9.66 2.79
CA GLN A 14 -2.38 10.92 3.51
C GLN A 14 -1.71 11.99 2.63
N GLY A 15 -1.36 11.67 1.38
CA GLY A 15 -0.82 12.60 0.40
C GLY A 15 0.66 12.94 0.55
N GLY A 16 1.46 12.06 1.18
CA GLY A 16 2.89 12.24 1.44
C GLY A 16 3.83 11.81 0.30
N GLY A 17 5.13 12.10 0.43
CA GLY A 17 6.13 11.76 -0.58
C GLY A 17 6.33 10.25 -0.78
N GLY A 18 6.40 9.48 0.30
CA GLY A 18 6.53 8.01 0.24
C GLY A 18 5.31 7.33 -0.41
N GLU A 19 4.13 7.89 -0.21
CA GLU A 19 2.89 7.42 -0.83
C GLU A 19 2.92 7.61 -2.36
N ARG A 20 3.45 8.74 -2.87
CA ARG A 20 3.64 8.92 -4.31
C ARG A 20 4.55 7.83 -4.90
N VAL A 21 5.63 7.48 -4.20
CA VAL A 21 6.54 6.41 -4.63
C VAL A 21 5.82 5.06 -4.66
N LEU A 22 5.06 4.74 -3.62
CA LEU A 22 4.21 3.54 -3.60
C LEU A 22 3.31 3.46 -4.83
N TRP A 23 2.54 4.51 -5.12
CA TRP A 23 1.55 4.49 -6.20
C TRP A 23 2.19 4.46 -7.59
N CYS A 24 3.37 5.06 -7.77
CA CYS A 24 4.17 4.88 -8.98
C CYS A 24 4.56 3.40 -9.19
N ILE A 25 5.01 2.71 -8.14
CA ILE A 25 5.39 1.31 -8.21
C ILE A 25 4.15 0.43 -8.48
N VAL A 26 3.04 0.65 -7.77
CA VAL A 26 1.79 -0.08 -7.99
C VAL A 26 1.33 0.05 -9.44
N LYS A 27 1.34 1.27 -9.99
CA LYS A 27 1.00 1.50 -11.39
C LYS A 27 1.91 0.72 -12.34
N ALA A 28 3.22 0.77 -12.13
CA ALA A 28 4.19 0.07 -12.98
C ALA A 28 4.01 -1.46 -12.92
N VAL A 29 3.74 -2.02 -11.74
CA VAL A 29 3.45 -3.45 -11.57
C VAL A 29 2.18 -3.83 -12.32
N CYS A 30 1.09 -3.07 -12.16
CA CYS A 30 -0.16 -3.34 -12.86
C CYS A 30 0.02 -3.28 -14.39
N GLN A 31 0.71 -2.25 -14.90
CA GLN A 31 0.98 -2.11 -16.34
C GLN A 31 1.81 -3.26 -16.89
N HIS A 32 2.84 -3.69 -16.15
CA HIS A 32 3.67 -4.83 -16.55
C HIS A 32 2.87 -6.14 -16.58
N GLN A 33 1.93 -6.33 -15.63
CA GLN A 33 1.07 -7.51 -15.58
C GLN A 33 -0.01 -7.52 -16.66
N ASP A 34 -0.44 -6.36 -17.16
CA ASP A 34 -1.39 -6.24 -18.26
C ASP A 34 -0.73 -6.59 -19.61
N GLN A 35 0.57 -6.27 -19.74
CA GLN A 35 1.36 -6.56 -20.94
C GLN A 35 1.87 -8.01 -21.01
N ALA A 36 2.20 -8.62 -19.88
CA ALA A 36 2.59 -10.02 -19.80
C ALA A 36 1.33 -10.89 -19.71
N GLU A 37 1.12 -11.81 -20.66
CA GLU A 37 -0.06 -12.68 -20.80
C GLU A 37 -0.88 -12.95 -19.51
N ALA A 38 -2.22 -12.93 -19.64
CA ALA A 38 -3.21 -13.08 -18.56
C ALA A 38 -2.98 -14.23 -17.56
N LYS A 39 -2.20 -15.26 -17.92
CA LYS A 39 -1.78 -16.37 -17.05
C LYS A 39 -0.90 -15.96 -15.86
N THR A 40 -0.36 -14.74 -15.82
CA THR A 40 0.55 -14.27 -14.76
C THR A 40 0.00 -13.08 -13.95
N SER A 41 -1.26 -12.70 -14.14
CA SER A 41 -1.86 -11.62 -13.35
C SER A 41 -1.94 -12.03 -11.87
N ARG A 42 -1.18 -11.32 -11.02
CA ARG A 42 -1.15 -11.53 -9.56
C ARG A 42 -1.82 -10.35 -8.87
N PRO A 43 -2.68 -10.58 -7.87
CA PRO A 43 -3.27 -9.48 -7.11
C PRO A 43 -2.18 -8.66 -6.43
N VAL A 44 -2.37 -7.34 -6.42
CA VAL A 44 -1.59 -6.38 -5.65
C VAL A 44 -2.30 -6.16 -4.32
N LEU A 45 -1.63 -6.46 -3.22
CA LEU A 45 -2.15 -6.29 -1.86
C LEU A 45 -1.50 -5.06 -1.23
N ILE A 46 -2.31 -4.12 -0.76
CA ILE A 46 -1.84 -2.98 0.01
C ILE A 46 -2.28 -3.17 1.46
N TYR A 47 -1.32 -3.46 2.33
CA TYR A 47 -1.55 -3.56 3.77
C TYR A 47 -1.59 -2.15 4.35
N THR A 48 -2.78 -1.73 4.80
CA THR A 48 -3.07 -0.36 5.19
C THR A 48 -3.95 -0.32 6.44
N HIS A 49 -3.93 0.80 7.16
CA HIS A 49 -4.85 1.10 8.26
C HIS A 49 -5.91 2.13 7.89
N SER A 50 -5.87 2.66 6.65
CA SER A 50 -6.89 3.60 6.19
C SER A 50 -8.30 3.00 6.36
N PRO A 51 -9.29 3.74 6.83
CA PRO A 51 -10.69 3.31 6.83
C PRO A 51 -11.39 3.59 5.48
N ALA A 52 -10.76 4.35 4.57
CA ALA A 52 -11.38 4.80 3.33
C ALA A 52 -11.61 3.64 2.35
N SER A 53 -12.66 3.73 1.51
CA SER A 53 -12.96 2.69 0.54
C SER A 53 -11.88 2.61 -0.55
N SER A 54 -11.77 1.46 -1.23
CA SER A 54 -10.83 1.29 -2.34
C SER A 54 -11.03 2.36 -3.42
N ALA A 55 -12.28 2.68 -3.74
CA ALA A 55 -12.61 3.71 -4.74
C ALA A 55 -12.15 5.11 -4.29
N ASP A 56 -12.36 5.44 -3.01
CA ASP A 56 -11.92 6.73 -2.46
C ASP A 56 -10.41 6.87 -2.47
N ILE A 57 -9.69 5.80 -2.09
CA ILE A 57 -8.21 5.81 -2.10
C ILE A 57 -7.70 6.00 -3.53
N LEU A 58 -8.18 5.22 -4.50
CA LEU A 58 -7.73 5.34 -5.89
C LEU A 58 -8.10 6.71 -6.51
N GLY A 59 -9.28 7.24 -6.17
CA GLY A 59 -9.70 8.59 -6.56
C GLY A 59 -8.81 9.67 -5.96
N HIS A 60 -8.45 9.54 -4.68
CA HIS A 60 -7.54 10.45 -3.99
C HIS A 60 -6.17 10.45 -4.66
N VAL A 61 -5.62 9.28 -4.99
CA VAL A 61 -4.32 9.13 -5.66
C VAL A 61 -4.30 9.84 -7.01
N LYS A 62 -5.35 9.66 -7.82
CA LYS A 62 -5.50 10.35 -9.10
C LYS A 62 -5.56 11.87 -8.91
N LYS A 63 -6.36 12.35 -7.95
CA LYS A 63 -6.52 13.78 -7.65
C LYS A 63 -5.24 14.41 -7.10
N ARG A 64 -4.54 13.73 -6.21
CA ARG A 64 -3.39 14.25 -5.45
C ARG A 64 -2.08 14.17 -6.23
N PHE A 65 -1.86 13.06 -6.94
CA PHE A 65 -0.58 12.78 -7.61
C PHE A 65 -0.67 12.72 -9.13
N GLY A 66 -1.87 12.77 -9.72
CA GLY A 66 -2.07 12.57 -11.16
C GLY A 66 -1.82 11.13 -11.63
N ILE A 67 -1.72 10.18 -10.69
CA ILE A 67 -1.45 8.78 -10.97
C ILE A 67 -2.80 8.06 -11.13
N ASP A 68 -3.18 7.75 -12.36
CA ASP A 68 -4.39 6.96 -12.62
C ASP A 68 -4.10 5.47 -12.54
N VAL A 69 -4.76 4.81 -11.58
CA VAL A 69 -4.74 3.36 -11.32
C VAL A 69 -6.16 2.79 -11.23
N THR A 70 -7.18 3.59 -11.53
CA THR A 70 -8.59 3.19 -11.40
C THR A 70 -8.96 2.04 -12.33
N ALA A 71 -8.37 1.99 -13.53
CA ALA A 71 -8.50 0.90 -14.48
C ALA A 71 -8.04 -0.46 -13.94
N PHE A 72 -7.11 -0.46 -12.97
CA PHE A 72 -6.57 -1.67 -12.33
C PHE A 72 -7.23 -1.98 -10.98
N GLY A 73 -8.32 -1.30 -10.63
CA GLY A 73 -8.94 -1.41 -9.31
C GLY A 73 -9.38 -2.83 -8.93
N SER A 74 -9.72 -3.68 -9.91
CA SER A 74 -10.04 -5.11 -9.70
C SER A 74 -8.83 -5.95 -9.30
N HIS A 75 -7.61 -5.50 -9.59
CA HIS A 75 -6.36 -6.18 -9.27
C HIS A 75 -5.72 -5.67 -7.96
N ILE A 76 -6.24 -4.57 -7.40
CA ILE A 76 -5.70 -3.94 -6.18
C ILE A 76 -6.65 -4.23 -5.02
N GLU A 77 -6.13 -4.89 -3.99
CA GLU A 77 -6.88 -5.19 -2.78
C GLU A 77 -6.22 -4.54 -1.57
N PHE A 78 -7.05 -3.96 -0.70
CA PHE A 78 -6.59 -3.33 0.54
C PHE A 78 -6.82 -4.27 1.72
N VAL A 79 -5.74 -4.69 2.35
CA VAL A 79 -5.77 -5.52 3.57
C VAL A 79 -5.69 -4.60 4.78
N ARG A 80 -6.73 -4.59 5.61
CA ARG A 80 -6.80 -3.73 6.79
C ARG A 80 -6.00 -4.32 7.94
N VAL A 81 -5.06 -3.54 8.46
CA VAL A 81 -4.18 -3.96 9.56
C VAL A 81 -4.52 -3.19 10.83
N GLY A 82 -4.71 -3.91 11.94
CA GLY A 82 -5.19 -3.33 13.20
C GLY A 82 -4.08 -2.90 14.18
N TRP A 83 -2.88 -3.47 14.08
CA TRP A 83 -1.86 -3.31 15.13
C TRP A 83 -0.92 -2.13 14.87
N ILE A 84 -1.48 -1.01 14.38
CA ILE A 84 -0.71 0.13 13.90
C ILE A 84 0.11 0.83 14.99
N TRP A 85 -0.26 0.64 16.25
CA TRP A 85 0.51 1.14 17.40
C TRP A 85 1.97 0.67 17.38
N LEU A 86 2.31 -0.44 16.72
CA LEU A 86 3.69 -0.90 16.53
C LEU A 86 4.53 -0.02 15.59
N VAL A 87 3.92 0.85 14.77
CA VAL A 87 4.64 1.75 13.84
C VAL A 87 4.44 3.22 14.16
N GLU A 88 3.69 3.55 15.21
CA GLU A 88 3.47 4.92 15.64
C GLU A 88 4.60 5.41 16.55
N ALA A 89 5.06 6.65 16.32
CA ALA A 89 6.15 7.24 17.08
C ALA A 89 5.85 7.33 18.59
N ARG A 90 4.57 7.54 18.95
CA ARG A 90 4.11 7.64 20.35
C ARG A 90 4.39 6.39 21.18
N SER A 91 4.51 5.22 20.53
CA SER A 91 4.80 3.95 21.19
C SER A 91 6.28 3.83 21.59
N TYR A 92 7.14 4.70 21.05
CA TYR A 92 8.59 4.65 21.23
C TYR A 92 9.13 6.01 21.68
N PRO A 93 9.10 6.33 22.99
CA PRO A 93 9.62 7.60 23.51
C PRO A 93 11.14 7.75 23.38
N ARG A 94 11.86 6.66 23.11
CA ARG A 94 13.30 6.63 22.77
C ARG A 94 13.52 5.64 21.62
N PHE A 95 14.57 5.85 20.82
CA PHE A 95 14.94 5.00 19.68
C PHE A 95 13.78 4.79 18.68
N THR A 96 12.99 5.84 18.44
CA THR A 96 11.75 5.78 17.66
C THR A 96 11.91 5.09 16.30
N LEU A 97 12.95 5.43 15.53
CA LEU A 97 13.18 4.83 14.21
C LEU A 97 13.47 3.32 14.28
N LEU A 98 14.23 2.88 15.28
CA LEU A 98 14.51 1.46 15.49
C LEU A 98 13.24 0.70 15.89
N GLY A 99 12.47 1.27 16.82
CA GLY A 99 11.18 0.72 17.25
C GLY A 99 10.20 0.56 16.10
N GLN A 100 10.01 1.63 15.30
CA GLN A 100 9.14 1.61 14.14
C GLN A 100 9.61 0.61 13.07
N SER A 101 10.92 0.46 12.86
CA SER A 101 11.48 -0.52 11.94
C SER A 101 11.17 -1.96 12.37
N ALA A 102 11.38 -2.29 13.65
CA ALA A 102 11.06 -3.60 14.22
C ALA A 102 9.54 -3.87 14.21
N GLY A 103 8.73 -2.88 14.58
CA GLY A 103 7.27 -2.98 14.55
C GLY A 103 6.71 -3.18 13.14
N SER A 104 7.31 -2.53 12.13
CA SER A 104 6.96 -2.74 10.71
C SER A 104 7.24 -4.18 10.27
N ALA A 105 8.38 -4.75 10.69
CA ALA A 105 8.71 -6.14 10.40
C ALA A 105 7.73 -7.12 11.07
N LEU A 106 7.37 -6.87 12.34
CA LEU A 106 6.37 -7.68 13.07
C LEU A 106 4.97 -7.62 12.45
N LEU A 107 4.56 -6.45 11.96
CA LEU A 107 3.28 -6.26 11.27
C LEU A 107 3.21 -6.92 9.89
N ALA A 108 4.37 -7.17 9.27
CA ALA A 108 4.48 -7.78 7.95
C ALA A 108 4.58 -9.32 8.00
N LEU A 109 4.82 -9.90 9.18
CA LEU A 109 4.80 -11.35 9.44
C LEU A 109 3.36 -11.86 9.63
#